data_AF-A0A3M1Q4Z1-F1
#
_entry.id   AF-A0A3M1Q4Z1-F1
#
_cell.length_a   1.000
_cell.length_b   1.000
_cell.length_c   1.000
_cell.angle_alpha   90.00
_cell.angle_beta   90.00
_cell.angle_gamma   90.00
#
_symmetry.space_group_name_H-M   'P 1'
#
loop_
_entity.id
_entity.type
_entity.pdbx_description
1 polymer ?
#
loop_
_entity_poly.entity_id
_entity_poly.type
_entity_poly.pdbx_seq_one_letter_code
_entity_poly.pdbx_strand_id
1 'polypeptide(L)'
;MKIAPARVGARKEVSMGKKIVIGGVLVFIAWAVLDFVIHVLILGGTYAQQPELWRPQAEMKIGVMYVAVLIAALAFAALWGWFVSDRTPVNGAKFGLVWGIGMGVSMGYGTYAVMPIPYHMALVWFLGTVVEAVVAGLIVGAVVRD
;
A
#
# COMPACT_ATOMS: atom_id res chain seq x y z
N MET A 1 40.20 27.89 34.70
CA MET A 1 38.94 27.14 34.91
C MET A 1 38.34 26.85 33.54
N LYS A 2 38.48 25.61 33.02
CA LYS A 2 37.91 25.20 31.72
C LYS A 2 36.48 24.73 31.97
N ILE A 3 35.50 25.46 31.44
CA ILE A 3 34.09 25.08 31.50
C ILE A 3 33.87 24.07 30.36
N ALA A 4 33.56 22.83 30.69
CA ALA A 4 33.20 21.82 29.69
C ALA A 4 31.84 22.18 29.07
N PRO A 5 31.66 22.05 27.74
CA PRO A 5 30.37 22.32 27.12
C PRO A 5 29.36 21.27 27.56
N ALA A 6 28.15 21.73 27.92
CA ALA A 6 27.02 20.88 28.24
C ALA A 6 26.71 19.97 27.05
N ARG A 7 26.62 18.66 27.30
CA ARG A 7 26.16 17.69 26.29
C ARG A 7 24.70 18.01 25.96
N VAL A 8 24.48 18.67 24.83
CA VAL A 8 23.17 18.78 24.19
C VAL A 8 22.66 17.35 23.97
N GLY A 9 21.51 17.02 24.55
CA GLY A 9 20.99 15.65 24.59
C GLY A 9 20.91 15.04 23.19
N ALA A 10 21.54 13.89 23.01
CA ALA A 10 21.49 13.14 21.76
C ALA A 10 20.04 12.78 21.45
N ARG A 11 19.50 13.29 20.33
CA ARG A 11 18.19 12.87 19.82
C ARG A 11 18.33 11.39 19.46
N LYS A 12 17.54 10.52 20.09
CA LYS A 12 17.60 9.07 19.84
C LYS A 12 17.13 8.81 18.41
N GLU A 13 18.04 8.43 17.51
CA GLU A 13 17.68 8.07 16.14
C GLU A 13 16.68 6.90 16.13
N VAL A 14 15.69 6.99 15.26
CA VAL A 14 14.67 5.94 15.09
C VAL A 14 15.30 4.79 14.32
N SER A 15 15.28 3.58 14.86
CA SER A 15 15.83 2.39 14.19
C SER A 15 15.05 2.05 12.91
N MET A 16 15.71 1.42 11.94
CA MET A 16 15.09 1.02 10.68
C MET A 16 13.83 0.16 10.87
N GLY A 17 13.86 -0.79 11.80
CA GLY A 17 12.67 -1.61 12.12
C GLY A 17 11.47 -0.76 12.58
N LYS A 18 11.71 0.29 13.36
CA LYS A 18 10.65 1.22 13.77
C LYS A 18 10.18 2.09 12.60
N LYS A 19 11.08 2.52 11.72
CA LYS A 19 10.72 3.24 10.48
C LYS A 19 9.84 2.36 9.58
N ILE A 20 10.19 1.08 9.38
CA ILE A 20 9.41 0.10 8.61
C ILE A 20 7.98 -0.04 9.17
N VAL A 21 7.83 -0.23 10.48
CA VAL A 21 6.50 -0.36 11.10
C VAL A 21 5.68 0.91 10.90
N ILE A 22 6.26 2.09 11.13
CA ILE A 22 5.57 3.37 10.91
C ILE A 22 5.19 3.53 9.44
N GLY A 23 6.11 3.27 8.52
CA GLY A 23 5.88 3.33 7.08
C GLY A 23 4.76 2.39 6.64
N GLY A 24 4.78 1.13 7.09
CA GLY A 24 3.74 0.15 6.78
C GLY A 24 2.37 0.53 7.34
N VAL A 25 2.29 1.10 8.54
CA VAL A 25 1.02 1.63 9.08
C VAL A 25 0.50 2.81 8.25
N LEU A 26 1.38 3.72 7.81
CA LEU A 26 0.98 4.82 6.93
C LEU A 26 0.52 4.33 5.55
N VAL A 27 1.19 3.32 4.99
CA VAL A 27 0.75 2.66 3.76
C VAL A 27 -0.62 2.00 3.95
N PHE A 28 -0.84 1.28 5.05
CA PHE A 28 -2.14 0.67 5.37
C PHE A 28 -3.26 1.71 5.40
N ILE A 29 -3.04 2.85 6.05
CA ILE A 29 -4.02 3.94 6.11
C ILE A 29 -4.27 4.51 4.71
N ALA A 30 -3.22 4.74 3.92
CA ALA A 30 -3.34 5.28 2.57
C ALA A 30 -4.13 4.33 1.65
N TRP A 31 -3.82 3.02 1.71
CA TRP A 31 -4.57 2.00 0.97
C TRP A 31 -6.02 1.93 1.43
N ALA A 32 -6.33 1.91 2.72
CA ALA A 32 -7.72 1.91 3.18
C ALA A 32 -8.54 3.10 2.66
N VAL A 33 -7.92 4.28 2.55
CA VAL A 33 -8.55 5.47 1.95
C VAL A 33 -8.73 5.31 0.44
N LEU A 34 -7.72 4.83 -0.27
CA LEU A 34 -7.79 4.62 -1.72
C LEU A 34 -8.75 3.50 -2.09
N ASP A 35 -8.75 2.39 -1.36
CA ASP A 35 -9.71 1.29 -1.44
C ASP A 35 -11.15 1.81 -1.31
N PHE A 36 -11.42 2.71 -0.35
CA PHE A 36 -12.75 3.31 -0.23
C PHE A 36 -13.11 4.09 -1.50
N VAL A 37 -12.20 4.91 -2.02
CA VAL A 37 -12.44 5.66 -3.26
C VAL A 37 -12.68 4.72 -4.44
N ILE A 38 -11.81 3.73 -4.63
CA ILE A 38 -11.85 2.80 -5.77
C ILE A 38 -13.07 1.89 -5.68
N HIS A 39 -13.29 1.23 -4.55
CA HIS A 39 -14.28 0.18 -4.42
C HIS A 39 -15.68 0.70 -4.09
N VAL A 40 -15.80 1.80 -3.35
CA VAL A 40 -17.10 2.37 -2.98
C VAL A 40 -17.51 3.44 -3.97
N LEU A 41 -16.67 4.45 -4.20
CA LEU A 41 -17.07 5.62 -5.00
C LEU A 41 -17.01 5.36 -6.51
N ILE A 42 -15.99 4.67 -7.01
CA ILE A 42 -15.82 4.40 -8.44
C ILE A 42 -16.56 3.11 -8.84
N LEU A 43 -16.30 2.00 -8.14
CA LEU A 43 -16.81 0.69 -8.53
C LEU A 43 -18.14 0.30 -7.88
N GLY A 44 -18.63 1.04 -6.87
CA GLY A 44 -19.82 0.67 -6.11
C GLY A 44 -21.04 0.38 -6.99
N GLY A 45 -21.28 1.22 -8.01
CA GLY A 45 -22.36 1.00 -8.97
C GLY A 45 -22.19 -0.26 -9.82
N THR A 46 -20.95 -0.61 -10.19
CA THR A 46 -20.68 -1.84 -10.96
C THR A 46 -20.78 -3.08 -10.08
N TYR A 47 -20.34 -3.00 -8.82
CA TYR A 47 -20.50 -4.10 -7.87
C TYR A 47 -21.97 -4.39 -7.56
N ALA A 48 -22.81 -3.35 -7.49
CA ALA A 48 -24.26 -3.53 -7.30
C ALA A 48 -24.94 -4.28 -8.45
N GLN A 49 -24.35 -4.26 -9.66
CA GLN A 49 -24.84 -4.99 -10.82
C GLN A 49 -24.35 -6.46 -10.87
N GLN A 50 -23.43 -6.85 -9.99
CA GLN A 50 -22.77 -8.16 -9.97
C GLN A 50 -22.78 -8.77 -8.55
N PRO A 51 -23.96 -8.91 -7.89
CA PRO A 51 -24.05 -9.36 -6.50
C PRO A 51 -23.50 -10.79 -6.31
N GLU A 52 -23.59 -11.64 -7.31
CA GLU A 52 -23.13 -13.04 -7.30
C GLU A 52 -21.61 -13.19 -7.20
N LEU A 53 -20.84 -12.15 -7.51
CA LEU A 53 -19.38 -12.16 -7.41
C LEU A 53 -18.90 -12.19 -5.95
N TRP A 54 -19.72 -11.67 -5.04
CA TRP A 54 -19.33 -11.40 -3.66
C TRP A 54 -20.05 -12.33 -2.68
N ARG A 55 -19.41 -12.56 -1.53
CA ARG A 55 -20.12 -13.16 -0.39
C ARG A 55 -21.29 -12.27 0.01
N PRO A 56 -22.40 -12.86 0.52
CA PRO A 56 -23.44 -12.07 1.16
C PRO A 56 -22.86 -11.13 2.22
N GLN A 57 -23.40 -9.92 2.35
CA GLN A 57 -22.87 -8.89 3.25
C GLN A 57 -22.69 -9.38 4.70
N ALA A 58 -23.65 -10.15 5.22
CA ALA A 58 -23.58 -10.73 6.57
C ALA A 58 -22.46 -11.78 6.74
N GLU A 59 -21.94 -12.34 5.65
CA GLU A 59 -20.89 -13.35 5.64
C GLU A 59 -19.50 -12.79 5.31
N MET A 60 -19.44 -11.52 4.89
CA MET A 60 -18.18 -10.85 4.58
C MET A 60 -17.28 -10.81 5.81
N LYS A 61 -16.02 -11.22 5.61
CA LYS A 61 -15.02 -11.29 6.68
C LYS A 61 -14.19 -10.01 6.72
N ILE A 62 -14.84 -8.90 7.03
CA ILE A 62 -14.24 -7.55 6.99
C ILE A 62 -12.98 -7.45 7.87
N GLY A 63 -12.98 -8.09 9.05
CA GLY A 63 -11.78 -8.14 9.91
C GLY A 63 -10.60 -8.85 9.25
N VAL A 64 -10.85 -9.95 8.52
CA VAL A 64 -9.81 -10.69 7.78
C VAL A 64 -9.26 -9.83 6.64
N MET A 65 -10.13 -9.10 5.95
CA MET A 65 -9.74 -8.17 4.88
C MET A 65 -8.75 -7.11 5.41
N TYR A 66 -9.08 -6.41 6.49
CA TYR A 66 -8.18 -5.39 7.05
C TYR A 66 -6.87 -5.98 7.59
N VAL A 67 -6.89 -7.17 8.19
CA VAL A 67 -5.65 -7.85 8.63
C VAL A 67 -4.79 -8.21 7.42
N ALA A 68 -5.38 -8.70 6.33
CA ALA A 68 -4.64 -9.01 5.11
C ALA A 68 -4.00 -7.76 4.50
N VAL A 69 -4.74 -6.64 4.40
CA VAL A 69 -4.22 -5.37 3.90
C VAL A 69 -3.09 -4.84 4.80
N LEU A 70 -3.22 -4.95 6.12
CA LEU A 70 -2.17 -4.55 7.06
C LEU A 70 -0.90 -5.39 6.88
N ILE A 71 -1.03 -6.71 6.76
CA ILE A 71 0.12 -7.60 6.51
C ILE A 71 0.80 -7.24 5.19
N ALA A 72 0.03 -7.02 4.12
CA ALA A 72 0.56 -6.62 2.82
C ALA A 72 1.28 -5.27 2.88
N ALA A 73 0.73 -4.28 3.59
CA ALA A 73 1.34 -2.96 3.76
C ALA A 73 2.65 -3.02 4.55
N LEU A 74 2.70 -3.83 5.62
CA LEU A 74 3.93 -4.07 6.39
C LEU A 74 4.98 -4.81 5.54
N ALA A 75 4.57 -5.80 4.74
CA ALA A 75 5.45 -6.51 3.83
C ALA A 75 6.02 -5.58 2.75
N PHE A 76 5.20 -4.71 2.15
CA PHE A 76 5.65 -3.71 1.18
C PHE A 76 6.69 -2.76 1.78
N ALA A 77 6.44 -2.24 2.99
CA ALA A 77 7.38 -1.38 3.69
C ALA A 77 8.68 -2.12 4.09
N ALA A 78 8.59 -3.40 4.45
CA ALA A 78 9.74 -4.23 4.77
C ALA A 78 10.59 -4.53 3.53
N LEU A 79 9.95 -4.83 2.39
CA LEU A 79 10.63 -5.02 1.10
C LEU A 79 11.47 -3.78 0.74
N TRP A 80 10.87 -2.60 0.86
CA TRP A 80 11.58 -1.34 0.66
C TRP A 80 12.72 -1.15 1.67
N GLY A 81 12.42 -1.26 2.97
CA GLY A 81 13.38 -0.98 4.03
C GLY A 81 14.59 -1.91 4.04
N TRP A 82 14.41 -3.19 3.73
CA TRP A 82 15.48 -4.18 3.77
C TRP A 82 16.25 -4.35 2.47
N PHE A 83 15.60 -4.20 1.31
CA PHE A 83 16.20 -4.56 0.03
C PHE A 83 16.55 -3.36 -0.86
N VAL A 84 16.09 -2.15 -0.52
CA VAL A 84 16.45 -0.93 -1.27
C VAL A 84 17.50 -0.13 -0.50
N SER A 85 18.64 0.15 -1.13
CA SER A 85 19.73 0.95 -0.54
C SER A 85 19.52 2.45 -0.75
N ASP A 86 19.23 2.89 -1.99
CA ASP A 86 19.04 4.31 -2.32
C ASP A 86 17.61 4.78 -2.05
N ARG A 87 17.32 5.00 -0.76
CA ARG A 87 15.96 5.30 -0.28
C ARG A 87 15.60 6.79 -0.42
N THR A 88 15.01 7.14 -1.57
CA THR A 88 14.43 8.47 -1.83
C THR A 88 12.96 8.37 -2.22
N PRO A 89 12.14 9.43 -2.08
CA PRO A 89 10.75 9.42 -2.54
C PRO A 89 10.61 9.10 -4.04
N VAL A 90 11.53 9.59 -4.88
CA VAL A 90 11.53 9.32 -6.33
C VAL A 90 11.77 7.83 -6.60
N ASN A 91 12.75 7.23 -5.94
CA ASN A 91 12.99 5.79 -6.06
C ASN A 91 11.84 4.97 -5.45
N GLY A 92 11.20 5.48 -4.40
CA GLY A 92 9.99 4.93 -3.81
C GLY A 92 8.85 4.89 -4.81
N ALA A 93 8.58 5.99 -5.53
CA ALA A 93 7.57 6.05 -6.57
C ALA A 93 7.88 5.06 -7.72
N LYS A 94 9.14 4.94 -8.15
CA LYS A 94 9.56 3.97 -9.18
C LYS A 94 9.36 2.52 -8.71
N PHE A 95 9.76 2.22 -7.47
CA PHE A 95 9.53 0.92 -6.84
C PHE A 95 8.03 0.59 -6.80
N GLY A 96 7.22 1.52 -6.31
CA GLY A 96 5.77 1.41 -6.28
C GLY A 96 5.14 1.23 -7.66
N LEU A 97 5.63 1.95 -8.68
CA LEU A 97 5.15 1.82 -10.05
C LEU A 97 5.38 0.42 -10.62
N VAL A 98 6.61 -0.10 -10.50
CA VAL A 98 6.94 -1.44 -11.01
C VAL A 98 6.18 -2.53 -10.25
N TRP A 99 6.13 -2.42 -8.92
CA TRP A 99 5.34 -3.32 -8.07
C TRP A 99 3.85 -3.29 -8.45
N GLY A 100 3.30 -2.08 -8.59
CA GLY A 100 1.90 -1.83 -8.92
C GLY A 100 1.52 -2.36 -10.29
N ILE A 101 2.40 -2.24 -11.30
CA ILE A 101 2.16 -2.84 -12.62
C ILE A 101 2.08 -4.36 -12.49
N GLY A 102 3.04 -5.00 -11.81
CA GLY A 102 3.05 -6.45 -11.63
C GLY A 102 1.81 -6.96 -10.92
N MET A 103 1.51 -6.38 -9.75
CA MET A 103 0.33 -6.76 -8.95
C MET A 103 -0.98 -6.39 -9.62
N GLY A 104 -1.07 -5.20 -10.23
CA GLY A 104 -2.27 -4.71 -10.88
C GLY A 104 -2.63 -5.51 -12.13
N VAL A 105 -1.64 -5.94 -12.93
CA VAL A 105 -1.89 -6.83 -14.08
C VAL A 105 -2.42 -8.17 -13.58
N SER A 106 -1.83 -8.73 -12.52
CA SER A 106 -2.29 -9.98 -11.93
C SER A 106 -3.72 -9.87 -11.39
N MET A 107 -4.03 -8.80 -10.65
CA MET A 107 -5.36 -8.60 -10.04
C MET A 107 -6.44 -8.19 -11.05
N GLY A 108 -6.16 -7.24 -11.93
CA GLY A 108 -7.14 -6.77 -12.91
C GLY A 108 -7.29 -7.75 -14.07
N TYR A 109 -6.25 -7.88 -14.88
CA TYR A 109 -6.29 -8.67 -16.11
C TYR A 109 -6.13 -10.17 -15.88
N GLY A 110 -5.40 -10.60 -14.85
CA GLY A 110 -5.32 -12.01 -14.48
C GLY A 110 -6.67 -12.56 -14.05
N THR A 111 -7.45 -11.79 -13.29
CA THR A 111 -8.83 -12.17 -12.95
C THR A 111 -9.75 -12.11 -14.17
N TYR A 112 -9.69 -11.06 -14.99
CA TYR A 112 -10.49 -10.94 -16.22
C TYR A 112 -10.27 -12.08 -17.22
N ALA A 113 -9.06 -12.66 -17.26
CA ALA A 113 -8.75 -13.76 -18.17
C ALA A 113 -9.54 -15.04 -17.87
N VAL A 114 -10.00 -15.23 -16.64
CA VAL A 114 -10.64 -16.48 -16.18
C VAL A 114 -12.03 -16.28 -15.57
N MET A 115 -12.33 -15.07 -15.11
CA MET A 115 -13.63 -14.71 -14.55
C MET A 115 -14.36 -13.74 -15.50
N PRO A 116 -15.68 -13.88 -15.68
CA PRO A 116 -16.46 -13.06 -16.58
C PRO A 116 -16.78 -11.66 -15.98
N ILE A 117 -15.78 -10.98 -15.42
CA ILE A 117 -15.96 -9.63 -14.88
C ILE A 117 -16.05 -8.60 -16.02
N PRO A 118 -16.79 -7.49 -15.86
CA PRO A 118 -16.81 -6.41 -16.85
C PRO A 118 -15.41 -5.81 -17.10
N TYR A 119 -15.08 -5.49 -18.35
CA TYR A 119 -13.78 -4.91 -18.70
C TYR A 119 -13.43 -3.65 -17.87
N HIS A 120 -14.42 -2.78 -17.67
CA HIS A 120 -14.26 -1.57 -16.86
C HIS A 120 -13.76 -1.90 -15.43
N MET A 121 -14.22 -3.00 -14.82
CA MET A 121 -13.82 -3.42 -13.47
C MET A 121 -12.35 -3.87 -13.48
N ALA A 122 -11.96 -4.68 -14.46
CA ALA A 122 -10.58 -5.13 -14.63
C ALA A 122 -9.61 -3.96 -14.81
N LEU A 123 -9.99 -2.98 -15.65
CA LEU A 123 -9.19 -1.78 -15.89
C LEU A 123 -9.03 -0.93 -14.62
N VAL A 124 -10.11 -0.73 -13.86
CA VAL A 124 -10.06 0.06 -12.61
C VAL A 124 -9.26 -0.68 -11.53
N TRP A 125 -9.37 -2.00 -11.41
CA TRP A 125 -8.50 -2.78 -10.50
C TRP A 125 -7.03 -2.64 -10.86
N PHE A 126 -6.68 -2.76 -12.15
CA PHE A 126 -5.30 -2.57 -12.60
C PHE A 126 -4.79 -1.17 -12.25
N LEU A 127 -5.48 -0.12 -12.69
CA LEU A 127 -5.04 1.26 -12.48
C LEU A 127 -5.07 1.66 -11.01
N GLY A 128 -6.08 1.19 -10.26
CA GLY A 128 -6.21 1.39 -8.82
C GLY A 128 -5.00 0.84 -8.06
N THR A 129 -4.64 -0.42 -8.31
CA THR A 129 -3.45 -1.04 -7.70
C THR A 129 -2.16 -0.31 -8.07
N VAL A 130 -2.03 0.18 -9.31
CA VAL A 130 -0.87 0.99 -9.71
C VAL A 130 -0.80 2.29 -8.89
N VAL A 131 -1.90 3.02 -8.78
CA VAL A 131 -1.97 4.27 -8.01
C VAL A 131 -1.66 4.02 -6.54
N GLU A 132 -2.26 3.01 -5.93
CA GLU A 132 -2.02 2.59 -4.54
C GLU A 132 -0.57 2.25 -4.27
N ALA A 133 0.06 1.49 -5.16
CA ALA A 133 1.45 1.10 -5.01
C ALA A 133 2.41 2.29 -5.20
N VAL A 134 2.12 3.22 -6.12
CA VAL A 134 2.90 4.45 -6.29
C VAL A 134 2.81 5.34 -5.05
N VAL A 135 1.60 5.53 -4.50
CA VAL A 135 1.39 6.29 -3.26
C VAL A 135 2.12 5.61 -2.09
N ALA A 136 2.02 4.29 -1.96
CA ALA A 136 2.76 3.54 -0.96
C ALA A 136 4.28 3.71 -1.11
N GLY A 137 4.77 3.63 -2.36
CA GLY A 137 6.15 3.88 -2.73
C GLY A 137 6.65 5.25 -2.29
N LEU A 138 5.88 6.31 -2.54
CA LEU A 138 6.18 7.67 -2.08
C LEU A 138 6.27 7.75 -0.55
N ILE A 139 5.32 7.12 0.16
CA ILE A 139 5.30 7.09 1.63
C ILE A 139 6.55 6.42 2.17
N VAL A 140 6.88 5.20 1.71
CA VAL A 140 8.04 4.47 2.22
C VAL A 140 9.35 5.16 1.82
N GLY A 141 9.42 5.76 0.64
CA GLY A 141 10.59 6.55 0.21
C GLY A 141 10.81 7.83 1.00
N ALA A 142 9.76 8.38 1.64
CA ALA A 142 9.86 9.54 2.51
C ALA A 142 10.13 9.19 3.98
N VAL A 143 9.59 8.07 4.46
CA VAL A 143 9.56 7.70 5.88
C VAL A 143 10.60 6.63 6.23
N VAL A 144 10.70 5.60 5.38
CA VAL A 144 11.59 4.45 5.57
C VAL A 144 12.89 4.72 4.83
N ARG A 145 13.64 5.70 5.32
CA ARG A 145 14.96 6.11 4.80
C ARG A 145 15.90 6.38 5.96
N ASP A 146 17.19 6.44 5.69
CA ASP A 146 18.21 6.72 6.72
C ASP A 146 18.09 8.16 7.22
#